data_AF-A0A6L2Q5U1-F1
#
_entry.id   AF-A0A6L2Q5U1-F1
#
_cell.length_a   1.000
_cell.length_b   1.000
_cell.length_c   1.000
_cell.angle_alpha   90.00
_cell.angle_beta   90.00
_cell.angle_gamma   90.00
#
_symmetry.space_group_name_H-M   'P 1'
#
loop_
_entity.id
_entity.type
_entity.pdbx_description
1 polymer ?
#
loop_
_entity_poly.entity_id
_entity_poly.type
_entity_poly.pdbx_seq_one_letter_code
_entity_poly.pdbx_strand_id
1 'polypeptide(L)'
;MIDSPNNDVSFLIEKLHIAGQWPVLVFDVTVRMKENMYVETHKHGNYIILMSGPCQEWEEHISRFQQQLSSLISGDVLQSWNPAAKFIVSVMLNCTHFNNTFISKAILDELWFKGDVKATVLFVHSNEQRGKNAQQNTSFSAQGTSLELHTWYPYENSERCSPAQGTAPVKVFTARNLSDIRKSGLFKGYFGRNLHQCPVKVHVTVKPPFVNRPKSFRYNNSEYVYEDGLDIQLLKIIGIALNMSLEIEDSNEKDYLNVTHFIYIADFVTRRPQHQVVSDFMWRAKTPVMEQSLERESCFLCQGN
;
A
#
# COMPACT_ATOMS: atom_id res chain seq x y z
N MET A 1 0.00 -3.45 -36.95
CA MET A 1 -0.48 -4.61 -36.17
C MET A 1 -0.26 -4.27 -34.70
N ILE A 2 -1.26 -3.74 -34.01
CA ILE A 2 -1.13 -3.20 -32.63
C ILE A 2 -2.15 -3.86 -31.66
N ASP A 3 -2.95 -4.84 -32.09
CA ASP A 3 -4.18 -5.19 -31.33
C ASP A 3 -4.15 -6.48 -30.48
N SER A 4 -3.03 -7.21 -30.40
CA SER A 4 -3.02 -8.51 -29.69
C SER A 4 -2.91 -8.47 -28.16
N PRO A 5 -2.21 -7.51 -27.51
CA PRO A 5 -2.05 -7.55 -26.04
C PRO A 5 -3.37 -7.30 -25.30
N ASN A 6 -4.25 -6.46 -25.86
CA ASN A 6 -5.46 -5.98 -25.17
C ASN A 6 -6.47 -7.09 -24.83
N ASN A 7 -6.53 -8.17 -25.61
CA ASN A 7 -7.48 -9.24 -25.38
C ASN A 7 -7.15 -10.08 -24.14
N ASP A 8 -5.87 -10.36 -23.89
CA ASP A 8 -5.44 -11.17 -22.74
C ASP A 8 -5.68 -10.43 -21.42
N VAL A 9 -5.49 -9.11 -21.41
CA VAL A 9 -5.74 -8.29 -20.23
C VAL A 9 -7.23 -8.03 -20.01
N SER A 10 -7.99 -7.79 -21.08
CA SER A 10 -9.46 -7.72 -20.95
C SER A 10 -10.02 -9.02 -20.37
N PHE A 11 -9.55 -10.16 -20.88
CA PHE A 11 -9.91 -11.47 -20.35
C PHE A 11 -9.49 -11.64 -18.89
N LEU A 12 -8.26 -11.26 -18.53
CA LEU A 12 -7.79 -11.37 -17.15
C LEU A 12 -8.61 -10.50 -16.19
N ILE A 13 -8.87 -9.23 -16.54
CA ILE A 13 -9.67 -8.31 -15.74
C ILE A 13 -11.08 -8.86 -15.57
N GLU A 14 -11.70 -9.35 -16.65
CA GLU A 14 -13.01 -9.99 -16.61
C GLU A 14 -13.00 -11.19 -15.65
N LYS A 15 -11.98 -12.06 -15.74
CA LYS A 15 -11.86 -13.21 -14.83
C LYS A 15 -11.60 -12.79 -13.39
N LEU A 16 -10.82 -11.74 -13.13
CA LEU A 16 -10.60 -11.21 -11.78
C LEU A 16 -11.89 -10.63 -11.20
N HIS A 17 -12.63 -9.86 -11.99
CA HIS A 17 -13.91 -9.29 -11.62
C HIS A 17 -14.93 -10.40 -11.27
N ILE A 18 -15.10 -11.39 -12.15
CA ILE A 18 -16.02 -12.52 -11.94
C ILE A 18 -15.58 -13.36 -10.73
N ALA A 19 -14.28 -13.63 -10.58
CA ALA A 19 -13.76 -14.45 -9.48
C ALA A 19 -13.89 -13.77 -8.11
N GLY A 20 -13.69 -12.46 -8.07
CA GLY A 20 -13.70 -11.69 -6.83
C GLY A 20 -15.09 -11.22 -6.41
N GLN A 21 -16.03 -11.06 -7.36
CA GLN A 21 -17.25 -10.23 -7.15
C GLN A 21 -16.90 -8.84 -6.62
N TRP A 22 -15.77 -8.29 -7.06
CA TRP A 22 -15.25 -7.03 -6.54
C TRP A 22 -15.89 -5.86 -7.28
N PRO A 23 -16.37 -4.80 -6.58
CA PRO A 23 -16.48 -3.51 -7.22
C PRO A 23 -15.06 -3.08 -7.57
N VAL A 24 -14.74 -3.10 -8.87
CA VAL A 24 -13.40 -2.83 -9.39
C VAL A 24 -13.46 -1.53 -10.16
N LEU A 25 -12.60 -0.60 -9.78
CA LEU A 25 -12.32 0.58 -10.59
C LEU A 25 -11.09 0.30 -11.45
N VAL A 26 -11.24 0.37 -12.77
CA VAL A 26 -10.17 0.10 -13.74
C VAL A 26 -9.66 1.42 -14.31
N PHE A 27 -8.36 1.64 -14.21
CA PHE A 27 -7.68 2.81 -14.77
C PHE A 27 -6.70 2.41 -15.85
N ASP A 28 -6.64 3.16 -16.93
CA ASP A 28 -5.61 3.01 -17.95
C ASP A 28 -4.71 4.24 -17.92
N VAL A 29 -3.42 4.04 -17.64
CA VAL A 29 -2.41 5.11 -17.56
C VAL A 29 -2.17 5.78 -18.92
N THR A 30 -2.52 5.11 -20.02
CA THR A 30 -2.43 5.69 -21.38
C THR A 30 -3.61 6.59 -21.71
N VAL A 31 -4.77 6.38 -21.08
CA VAL A 31 -6.00 7.12 -21.36
C VAL A 31 -6.19 8.18 -20.29
N ARG A 32 -6.34 9.44 -20.71
CA ARG A 32 -6.77 10.50 -19.78
C ARG A 32 -8.18 10.19 -19.29
N MET A 33 -8.35 10.10 -17.98
CA MET A 33 -9.67 9.92 -17.38
C MET A 33 -10.57 11.09 -17.78
N LYS A 34 -11.78 10.78 -18.25
CA LYS A 34 -12.80 11.78 -18.56
C LYS A 34 -13.72 11.92 -17.35
N GLU A 35 -14.22 13.13 -17.10
CA GLU A 35 -15.11 13.43 -15.96
C GLU A 35 -16.33 12.51 -15.87
N ASN A 36 -16.84 12.04 -17.02
CA ASN A 36 -17.99 11.14 -17.10
C ASN A 36 -17.70 9.67 -16.74
N MET A 37 -16.44 9.29 -16.51
CA MET A 37 -16.07 7.97 -16.03
C MET A 37 -16.22 7.82 -14.49
N TYR A 38 -16.52 8.92 -13.79
CA TYR A 38 -16.62 8.98 -12.32
C TYR A 38 -18.05 8.94 -11.79
N VAL A 39 -18.87 8.02 -12.30
CA VAL A 39 -20.28 7.94 -11.87
C VAL A 39 -20.44 7.31 -10.48
N GLU A 40 -19.38 6.72 -9.93
CA GLU A 40 -19.39 5.98 -8.68
C GLU A 40 -18.78 6.81 -7.53
N THR A 41 -19.64 7.24 -6.61
CA THR A 41 -19.28 8.09 -5.47
C THR A 41 -18.82 7.31 -4.23
N HIS A 42 -18.86 5.98 -4.27
CA HIS A 42 -18.57 5.13 -3.11
C HIS A 42 -17.09 4.74 -3.05
N LYS A 43 -16.57 4.56 -1.83
CA LYS A 43 -15.22 4.03 -1.62
C LYS A 43 -15.11 2.62 -2.17
N HIS A 44 -14.19 2.40 -3.11
CA HIS A 44 -13.95 1.07 -3.65
C HIS A 44 -13.06 0.26 -2.71
N GLY A 45 -13.36 -1.02 -2.57
CA GLY A 45 -12.51 -1.96 -1.83
C GLY A 45 -11.33 -2.47 -2.65
N ASN A 46 -11.35 -2.32 -3.98
CA ASN A 46 -10.35 -2.85 -4.89
C ASN A 46 -10.16 -1.95 -6.12
N TYR A 47 -8.93 -1.84 -6.59
CA TYR A 47 -8.52 -1.04 -7.74
C TYR A 47 -7.68 -1.86 -8.70
N ILE A 48 -7.90 -1.69 -10.00
CA ILE A 48 -7.01 -2.19 -11.05
C ILE A 48 -6.45 -1.01 -11.82
N ILE A 49 -5.13 -0.91 -11.90
CA ILE A 49 -4.44 0.11 -12.69
C ILE A 49 -3.70 -0.60 -13.81
N LEU A 50 -3.93 -0.18 -15.04
CA LEU A 50 -3.36 -0.72 -16.25
C LEU A 50 -2.27 0.23 -16.72
N MET A 51 -1.06 -0.29 -16.82
CA MET A 51 0.09 0.41 -17.36
C MET A 51 0.51 -0.31 -18.62
N SER A 52 0.35 0.34 -19.78
CA SER A 52 0.78 -0.19 -21.06
C SER A 52 1.62 0.83 -21.82
N GLY A 53 2.61 0.34 -22.58
CA GLY A 53 3.40 1.18 -23.46
C GLY A 53 4.82 0.67 -23.71
N PRO A 54 5.61 1.40 -24.53
CA PRO A 54 6.98 1.04 -24.83
C PRO A 54 7.91 1.30 -23.62
N CYS A 55 8.87 0.41 -23.42
CA CYS A 55 9.79 0.47 -22.28
C CYS A 55 10.71 1.69 -22.32
N GLN A 56 11.00 2.21 -23.52
CA GLN A 56 11.81 3.41 -23.71
C GLN A 56 11.17 4.65 -23.05
N GLU A 57 9.85 4.62 -22.83
CA GLU A 57 9.07 5.72 -22.24
C GLU A 57 8.70 5.43 -20.77
N TRP A 58 9.42 4.53 -20.10
CA TRP A 58 9.12 4.13 -18.71
C TRP A 58 8.99 5.32 -17.75
N GLU A 59 9.88 6.30 -17.84
CA GLU A 59 9.85 7.51 -17.00
C GLU A 59 8.56 8.33 -17.21
N GLU A 60 8.06 8.38 -18.44
CA GLU A 60 6.79 9.04 -18.74
C GLU A 60 5.60 8.22 -18.19
N HIS A 61 5.65 6.89 -18.33
CA HIS A 61 4.60 6.02 -17.79
C HIS A 61 4.50 6.09 -16.27
N ILE A 62 5.61 6.11 -15.54
CA ILE A 62 5.58 6.26 -14.09
C ILE A 62 5.10 7.66 -13.68
N SER A 63 5.49 8.71 -14.41
CA SER A 63 4.99 10.07 -14.15
C SER A 63 3.47 10.18 -14.34
N ARG A 64 2.93 9.58 -15.40
CA ARG A 64 1.48 9.51 -15.64
C ARG A 64 0.76 8.69 -14.56
N PHE A 65 1.36 7.59 -14.12
CA PHE A 65 0.84 6.80 -13.00
C PHE A 65 0.75 7.63 -11.71
N GLN A 66 1.80 8.38 -11.38
CA GLN A 66 1.83 9.31 -10.23
C GLN A 66 0.75 10.39 -10.33
N GLN A 67 0.55 10.95 -11.53
CA GLN A 67 -0.48 11.94 -11.78
C GLN A 67 -1.89 11.35 -11.60
N GLN A 68 -2.13 10.13 -12.09
CA GLN A 68 -3.40 9.45 -11.91
C GLN A 68 -3.67 9.14 -10.43
N LEU A 69 -2.69 8.59 -9.71
CA LEU A 69 -2.81 8.38 -8.26
C LEU A 69 -3.10 9.68 -7.51
N SER A 70 -2.39 10.76 -7.83
CA SER A 70 -2.62 12.05 -7.18
C SER A 70 -4.00 12.62 -7.51
N SER A 71 -4.52 12.37 -8.71
CA SER A 71 -5.88 12.76 -9.09
C SER A 71 -6.94 11.95 -8.32
N LEU A 72 -6.67 10.69 -7.99
CA LEU A 72 -7.55 9.87 -7.16
C LEU A 72 -7.58 10.31 -5.70
N ILE A 73 -6.45 10.79 -5.19
CA ILE A 73 -6.31 11.19 -3.78
C ILE A 73 -6.83 12.61 -3.56
N SER A 74 -6.53 13.53 -4.47
CA SER A 74 -6.72 14.98 -4.27
C SER A 74 -7.80 15.59 -5.17
N GLY A 75 -8.41 14.82 -6.07
CA GLY A 75 -9.37 15.35 -7.04
C GLY A 75 -10.68 15.81 -6.39
N ASP A 76 -11.21 16.93 -6.88
CA ASP A 76 -12.51 17.53 -6.46
C ASP A 76 -13.72 16.60 -6.65
N VAL A 77 -13.55 15.47 -7.33
CA VAL A 77 -14.65 14.61 -7.83
C VAL A 77 -14.80 13.28 -7.07
N LEU A 78 -13.87 12.86 -6.19
CA LEU A 78 -13.95 11.51 -5.62
C LEU A 78 -13.46 11.37 -4.17
N GLN A 79 -14.40 11.11 -3.25
CA GLN A 79 -14.15 10.45 -1.96
C GLN A 79 -13.88 8.94 -2.12
N SER A 80 -13.61 8.45 -3.34
CA SER A 80 -13.53 7.01 -3.58
C SER A 80 -12.23 6.41 -3.06
N TRP A 81 -11.12 7.17 -3.02
CA TRP A 81 -9.83 6.68 -2.53
C TRP A 81 -9.98 6.02 -1.16
N ASN A 82 -9.54 4.77 -1.11
CA ASN A 82 -9.60 3.95 0.07
C ASN A 82 -8.21 3.35 0.30
N PRO A 83 -7.41 3.86 1.25
CA PRO A 83 -6.07 3.36 1.51
C PRO A 83 -6.07 1.89 1.96
N ALA A 84 -7.17 1.41 2.56
CA ALA A 84 -7.33 0.02 2.96
C ALA A 84 -7.68 -0.95 1.81
N ALA A 85 -7.90 -0.42 0.60
CA ALA A 85 -8.24 -1.22 -0.56
C ALA A 85 -7.07 -2.06 -1.09
N LYS A 86 -7.41 -3.00 -1.97
CA LYS A 86 -6.45 -3.85 -2.67
C LYS A 86 -6.19 -3.29 -4.06
N PHE A 87 -4.93 -3.16 -4.44
CA PHE A 87 -4.53 -2.59 -5.71
C PHE A 87 -3.82 -3.66 -6.53
N ILE A 88 -4.26 -3.82 -7.78
CA ILE A 88 -3.58 -4.64 -8.77
C ILE A 88 -3.10 -3.69 -9.86
N VAL A 89 -1.79 -3.59 -10.04
CA VAL A 89 -1.21 -2.83 -11.15
C VAL A 89 -0.77 -3.81 -12.22
N SER A 90 -1.53 -3.92 -13.31
CA SER A 90 -1.16 -4.76 -14.44
C SER A 90 -0.26 -3.99 -15.40
N VAL A 91 0.98 -4.45 -15.54
CA VAL A 91 2.02 -3.85 -16.35
C VAL A 91 2.22 -4.68 -17.61
N MET A 92 1.92 -4.06 -18.74
CA MET A 92 2.06 -4.61 -20.08
C MET A 92 3.18 -3.88 -20.79
N LEU A 93 4.40 -4.37 -20.60
CA LEU A 93 5.57 -3.82 -21.27
C LEU A 93 6.22 -4.93 -22.09
N ASN A 94 6.50 -4.66 -23.36
CA ASN A 94 7.31 -5.55 -24.19
C ASN A 94 8.80 -5.33 -23.90
N CYS A 95 9.19 -5.50 -22.63
CA CYS A 95 10.56 -5.29 -22.19
C CYS A 95 11.29 -6.62 -22.15
N THR A 96 12.15 -6.87 -23.13
CA THR A 96 13.17 -7.92 -22.99
C THR A 96 14.36 -7.48 -22.14
N HIS A 97 14.53 -6.17 -21.95
CA HIS A 97 15.75 -5.59 -21.36
C HIS A 97 15.59 -5.05 -19.93
N PHE A 98 14.36 -4.84 -19.47
CA PHE A 98 14.14 -4.28 -18.13
C PHE A 98 13.92 -5.38 -17.10
N ASN A 99 14.49 -5.17 -15.92
CA ASN A 99 14.22 -6.03 -14.77
C ASN A 99 12.85 -5.68 -14.19
N ASN A 100 11.87 -6.59 -14.32
CA ASN A 100 10.53 -6.44 -13.75
C ASN A 100 10.54 -6.06 -12.27
N THR A 101 11.55 -6.53 -11.52
CA THR A 101 11.74 -6.20 -10.10
C THR A 101 12.00 -4.71 -9.87
N PHE A 102 12.72 -4.05 -10.78
CA PHE A 102 12.99 -2.62 -10.70
C PHE A 102 11.71 -1.81 -10.96
N ILE A 103 10.96 -2.21 -11.99
CA ILE A 103 9.69 -1.58 -12.37
C ILE A 103 8.66 -1.73 -11.25
N SER A 104 8.48 -2.95 -10.75
CA SER A 104 7.52 -3.21 -9.67
C SER A 104 7.88 -2.48 -8.40
N LYS A 105 9.17 -2.39 -8.06
CA LYS A 105 9.65 -1.63 -6.92
C LYS A 105 9.22 -0.16 -7.02
N ALA A 106 9.46 0.50 -8.15
CA ALA A 106 9.08 1.90 -8.34
C ALA A 106 7.56 2.12 -8.22
N ILE A 107 6.74 1.22 -8.79
CA ILE A 107 5.28 1.30 -8.68
C ILE A 107 4.81 1.10 -7.24
N LEU A 108 5.34 0.07 -6.58
CA LEU A 108 4.99 -0.25 -5.20
C LEU A 108 5.44 0.86 -4.24
N ASP A 109 6.59 1.50 -4.48
CA ASP A 109 7.14 2.60 -3.67
C ASP A 109 6.18 3.80 -3.74
N GLU A 110 5.69 4.10 -4.93
CA GLU A 110 4.73 5.18 -5.12
C GLU A 110 3.39 4.88 -4.43
N LEU A 111 2.84 3.67 -4.59
CA LEU A 111 1.60 3.29 -3.92
C LEU A 111 1.72 3.34 -2.41
N TRP A 112 2.85 2.86 -1.88
CA TRP A 112 3.19 2.89 -0.46
C TRP A 112 3.35 4.33 0.06
N PHE A 113 4.02 5.20 -0.69
CA PHE A 113 4.16 6.61 -0.32
C PHE A 113 2.81 7.35 -0.26
N LYS A 114 1.87 6.97 -1.12
CA LYS A 114 0.51 7.55 -1.17
C LYS A 114 -0.45 6.95 -0.14
N GLY A 115 -0.04 5.90 0.57
CA GLY A 115 -0.78 5.30 1.66
C GLY A 115 -0.41 3.83 1.84
N ASP A 116 -0.89 3.22 2.91
CA ASP A 116 -0.61 1.82 3.26
C ASP A 116 -1.39 0.82 2.39
N VAL A 117 -1.16 0.91 1.09
CA VAL A 117 -1.92 0.24 0.07
C VAL A 117 -1.47 -1.22 -0.06
N LYS A 118 -2.44 -2.14 0.00
CA LYS A 118 -2.20 -3.56 -0.32
C LYS A 118 -2.06 -3.71 -1.83
N ALA A 119 -0.84 -3.55 -2.32
CA ALA A 119 -0.56 -3.53 -3.75
C ALA A 119 0.09 -4.82 -4.25
N THR A 120 -0.29 -5.23 -5.46
CA THR A 120 0.38 -6.28 -6.24
C THR A 120 0.57 -5.78 -7.66
N VAL A 121 1.80 -5.83 -8.15
CA VAL A 121 2.14 -5.53 -9.54
C VAL A 121 2.16 -6.85 -10.32
N LEU A 122 1.46 -6.89 -11.43
CA LEU A 122 1.31 -8.07 -12.27
C LEU A 122 1.96 -7.81 -13.62
N PHE A 123 2.91 -8.66 -14.00
CA PHE A 123 3.48 -8.71 -15.34
C PHE A 123 2.90 -9.90 -16.11
N VAL A 124 2.48 -9.63 -17.34
CA VAL A 124 1.97 -10.65 -18.26
C VAL A 124 3.04 -10.92 -19.30
N HIS A 125 3.54 -12.16 -19.34
CA HIS A 125 4.52 -12.60 -20.31
C HIS A 125 3.83 -13.45 -21.39
N SER A 126 3.88 -12.99 -22.64
CA SER A 126 3.48 -13.78 -23.80
C SER A 126 4.68 -14.62 -24.28
N ASN A 127 4.52 -15.95 -24.34
CA ASN A 127 5.56 -16.82 -24.90
C ASN A 127 5.54 -16.77 -26.44
N GLU A 128 5.78 -15.60 -27.03
CA GLU A 128 5.84 -15.45 -28.49
C GLU A 128 7.07 -16.13 -29.10
N GLN A 129 8.11 -16.37 -28.29
CA GLN A 129 9.36 -17.01 -28.73
C GLN A 129 9.33 -18.54 -28.79
N ARG A 130 8.20 -19.21 -28.52
CA ARG A 130 8.09 -20.67 -28.75
C ARG A 130 7.90 -20.95 -30.25
N GLY A 131 8.94 -20.64 -31.01
CA GLY A 131 9.00 -20.76 -32.46
C GLY A 131 8.78 -22.19 -32.95
N LYS A 132 7.82 -22.31 -33.87
CA LYS A 132 7.76 -23.14 -35.09
C LYS A 132 7.91 -24.67 -35.03
N ASN A 133 8.36 -25.28 -33.93
CA ASN A 133 8.67 -26.72 -33.90
C ASN A 133 7.68 -27.59 -33.11
N ALA A 134 6.63 -27.00 -32.52
CA ALA A 134 5.62 -27.74 -31.75
C ALA A 134 4.26 -27.68 -32.43
N GLN A 135 4.18 -28.19 -33.66
CA GLN A 135 2.94 -28.46 -34.36
C GLN A 135 2.36 -29.79 -33.85
N GLN A 136 2.00 -29.85 -32.56
CA GLN A 136 1.25 -30.97 -32.01
C GLN A 136 -0.17 -30.53 -31.69
N ASN A 137 -1.10 -31.22 -32.34
CA ASN A 137 -2.54 -31.03 -32.38
C ASN A 137 -3.19 -31.21 -30.99
N THR A 138 -3.00 -30.26 -30.07
CA THR A 138 -3.78 -30.20 -28.83
C THR A 138 -4.60 -28.91 -28.80
N SER A 139 -5.91 -29.06 -28.95
CA SER A 139 -6.93 -28.02 -29.10
C SER A 139 -7.26 -27.23 -27.82
N PHE A 140 -6.31 -27.10 -26.89
CA PHE A 140 -6.48 -26.28 -25.67
C PHE A 140 -5.44 -25.16 -25.63
N SER A 141 -5.78 -24.05 -26.28
CA SER A 141 -4.97 -22.87 -26.58
C SER A 141 -4.63 -21.97 -25.37
N ALA A 142 -4.56 -22.49 -24.15
CA ALA A 142 -4.25 -21.71 -22.94
C ALA A 142 -2.80 -21.88 -22.44
N GLN A 143 -1.95 -22.62 -23.15
CA GLN A 143 -0.60 -23.02 -22.67
C GLN A 143 0.50 -21.96 -22.84
N GLY A 144 0.17 -20.71 -23.20
CA GLY A 144 1.16 -19.71 -23.61
C GLY A 144 1.50 -18.61 -22.59
N THR A 145 0.63 -18.31 -21.64
CA THR A 145 0.75 -17.07 -20.85
C THR A 145 1.28 -17.38 -19.45
N SER A 146 2.46 -16.87 -19.11
CA SER A 146 2.96 -16.90 -17.73
C SER A 146 2.73 -15.54 -17.07
N LEU A 147 2.29 -15.58 -15.82
CA LEU A 147 2.02 -14.40 -15.01
C LEU A 147 3.09 -14.30 -13.93
N GLU A 148 3.65 -13.12 -13.77
CA GLU A 148 4.65 -12.84 -12.73
C GLU A 148 4.09 -11.76 -11.80
N LEU A 149 3.88 -12.12 -10.55
CA LEU A 149 3.29 -11.25 -9.54
C LEU A 149 4.35 -10.78 -8.57
N HIS A 150 4.39 -9.48 -8.38
CA HIS A 150 5.34 -8.75 -7.56
C HIS A 150 4.55 -8.06 -6.46
N THR A 151 4.89 -8.29 -5.21
CA THR A 151 4.20 -7.67 -4.08
C THR A 151 5.16 -7.49 -2.92
N TRP A 152 4.79 -6.62 -1.99
CA TRP A 152 5.51 -6.46 -0.74
C TRP A 152 4.80 -7.08 0.44
N TYR A 153 5.64 -7.58 1.33
CA TYR A 153 5.25 -8.09 2.64
C TYR A 153 6.07 -7.32 3.67
N PRO A 154 5.67 -6.07 3.98
CA PRO A 154 6.33 -5.36 5.06
C PRO A 154 6.13 -6.17 6.35
N TYR A 155 7.14 -6.13 7.22
CA TYR A 155 7.14 -6.78 8.53
C TYR A 155 7.14 -8.32 8.49
N GLU A 156 7.53 -8.96 7.38
CA GLU A 156 7.68 -10.44 7.35
C GLU A 156 8.78 -10.93 8.31
N ASN A 157 9.78 -10.07 8.59
CA ASN A 157 10.82 -10.27 9.60
C ASN A 157 11.47 -8.92 9.98
N SER A 158 12.37 -8.94 10.97
CA SER A 158 13.10 -7.78 11.48
C SER A 158 13.98 -7.05 10.45
N GLU A 159 14.32 -7.69 9.33
CA GLU A 159 15.14 -7.10 8.27
C GLU A 159 14.28 -6.40 7.19
N ARG A 160 12.95 -6.58 7.24
CA ARG A 160 12.01 -6.17 6.18
C ARG A 160 10.92 -5.24 6.69
N CYS A 161 11.30 -4.27 7.49
CA CYS A 161 10.36 -3.42 8.23
C CYS A 161 9.81 -2.23 7.43
N SER A 162 10.53 -1.75 6.42
CA SER A 162 10.11 -0.60 5.63
C SER A 162 10.43 -0.79 4.15
N PRO A 163 9.41 -0.84 3.28
CA PRO A 163 9.63 -0.85 1.83
C PRO A 163 10.29 0.42 1.32
N ALA A 164 9.97 1.58 1.93
CA ALA A 164 10.45 2.89 1.51
C ALA A 164 11.99 3.06 1.63
N GLN A 165 12.66 2.25 2.45
CA GLN A 165 14.13 2.23 2.51
C GLN A 165 14.75 1.48 1.32
N GLY A 166 13.92 0.91 0.44
CA GLY A 166 14.33 0.16 -0.73
C GLY A 166 14.99 -1.19 -0.39
N THR A 167 14.99 -1.60 0.87
CA THR A 167 15.61 -2.84 1.36
C THR A 167 14.64 -4.02 1.36
N ALA A 168 13.33 -3.77 1.40
CA ALA A 168 12.34 -4.84 1.35
C ALA A 168 12.36 -5.51 -0.03
N PRO A 169 12.65 -6.82 -0.11
CA PRO A 169 12.66 -7.51 -1.38
C PRO A 169 11.24 -7.64 -1.92
N VAL A 170 11.10 -7.42 -3.22
CA VAL A 170 9.87 -7.74 -3.94
C VAL A 170 9.73 -9.25 -3.96
N LYS A 171 8.60 -9.78 -3.48
CA LYS A 171 8.33 -11.21 -3.59
C LYS A 171 7.72 -11.48 -4.94
N VAL A 172 8.36 -12.39 -5.68
CA VAL A 172 7.97 -12.75 -7.04
C VAL A 172 7.29 -14.11 -7.02
N PHE A 173 6.09 -14.18 -7.60
CA PHE A 173 5.36 -15.42 -7.81
C PHE A 173 5.13 -15.62 -9.30
N THR A 174 5.59 -16.74 -9.83
CA THR A 174 5.29 -17.11 -11.21
C THR A 174 4.13 -18.10 -11.22
N ALA A 175 3.04 -17.74 -11.89
CA ALA A 175 1.89 -18.60 -12.10
C ALA A 175 1.81 -19.01 -13.58
N ARG A 176 1.60 -20.30 -13.83
CA ARG A 176 1.38 -20.82 -15.19
C ARG A 176 -0.10 -20.85 -15.57
N ASN A 177 -0.98 -20.76 -14.57
CA ASN A 177 -2.42 -20.73 -14.77
C ASN A 177 -3.10 -19.86 -13.68
N LEU A 178 -4.35 -19.44 -13.93
CA LEU A 178 -5.13 -18.63 -12.98
C LEU A 178 -5.50 -19.38 -11.69
N SER A 179 -5.53 -20.72 -11.72
CA SER A 179 -5.84 -21.52 -10.53
C SER A 179 -4.71 -21.45 -9.49
N ASP A 180 -3.46 -21.29 -9.94
CA ASP A 180 -2.29 -21.09 -9.08
C ASP A 180 -2.39 -19.75 -8.35
N ILE A 181 -2.85 -18.69 -9.04
CA ILE A 181 -3.10 -17.36 -8.46
C ILE A 181 -4.14 -17.46 -7.33
N ARG A 182 -5.26 -18.15 -7.55
CA ARG A 182 -6.28 -18.32 -6.49
C ARG A 182 -5.73 -19.04 -5.26
N LYS A 183 -4.82 -19.99 -5.43
CA LYS A 183 -4.21 -20.76 -4.34
C LYS A 183 -3.07 -20.01 -3.65
N SER A 184 -2.39 -19.12 -4.36
CA SER A 184 -1.17 -18.46 -3.89
C SER A 184 -1.37 -17.50 -2.70
N GLY A 185 -2.61 -17.21 -2.31
CA GLY A 185 -2.88 -16.41 -1.11
C GLY A 185 -2.47 -14.94 -1.26
N LEU A 186 -2.44 -14.43 -2.50
CA LEU A 186 -2.08 -13.06 -2.89
C LEU A 186 -2.88 -11.94 -2.23
N PHE A 187 -3.87 -12.26 -1.38
CA PHE A 187 -4.48 -11.30 -0.46
C PHE A 187 -4.81 -11.89 0.93
N LYS A 188 -4.05 -12.86 1.42
CA LYS A 188 -4.23 -13.34 2.82
C LYS A 188 -4.05 -12.14 3.77
N GLY A 189 -4.76 -12.10 4.90
CA GLY A 189 -4.64 -10.98 5.84
C GLY A 189 -3.19 -10.81 6.28
N TYR A 190 -2.56 -9.70 5.89
CA TYR A 190 -1.09 -9.58 5.86
C TYR A 190 -0.44 -9.10 7.13
N PHE A 191 -1.19 -8.41 7.98
CA PHE A 191 -0.69 -8.00 9.27
C PHE A 191 -0.94 -9.15 10.23
N GLY A 192 0.07 -10.00 10.37
CA GLY A 192 0.13 -10.90 11.51
C GLY A 192 0.04 -10.09 12.80
N ARG A 193 -0.36 -10.73 13.90
CA ARG A 193 -0.29 -10.11 15.24
C ARG A 193 1.15 -9.92 15.75
N ASN A 194 2.12 -9.86 14.83
CA ASN A 194 3.54 -9.88 15.10
C ASN A 194 4.26 -9.10 13.98
N LEU A 195 4.98 -8.05 14.36
CA LEU A 195 5.78 -7.19 13.50
C LEU A 195 7.27 -7.52 13.60
N HIS A 196 7.61 -8.66 14.19
CA HIS A 196 8.95 -9.24 14.19
C HIS A 196 10.04 -8.25 14.65
N GLN A 197 9.76 -7.49 15.70
CA GLN A 197 10.60 -6.46 16.30
C GLN A 197 10.94 -5.28 15.39
N CYS A 198 10.16 -5.09 14.32
CA CYS A 198 10.39 -3.99 13.42
C CYS A 198 10.33 -2.64 14.14
N PRO A 199 11.30 -1.75 13.90
CA PRO A 199 11.28 -0.42 14.47
C PRO A 199 10.16 0.40 13.85
N VAL A 200 9.29 0.92 14.69
CA VAL A 200 8.25 1.88 14.33
C VAL A 200 8.62 3.21 14.96
N LYS A 201 8.84 4.20 14.10
CA LYS A 201 9.11 5.58 14.52
C LYS A 201 7.82 6.22 15.02
N VAL A 202 7.89 6.76 16.23
CA VAL A 202 6.79 7.47 16.89
C VAL A 202 7.26 8.89 17.14
N HIS A 203 6.53 9.82 16.56
CA HIS A 203 6.75 11.23 16.81
C HIS A 203 5.77 11.70 17.86
N VAL A 204 6.29 12.25 18.95
CA VAL A 204 5.49 12.69 20.09
C VAL A 204 5.64 14.18 20.30
N THR A 205 4.56 14.80 20.78
CA THR A 205 4.58 16.18 21.30
C THR A 205 4.28 16.12 22.79
N VAL A 206 5.15 16.73 23.61
CA VAL A 206 4.99 16.73 25.06
C VAL A 206 3.70 17.45 25.47
N LYS A 207 2.74 16.67 25.99
CA LYS A 207 1.46 17.15 26.51
C LYS A 207 1.00 16.29 27.70
N PRO A 208 1.32 16.68 28.94
CA PRO A 208 0.85 15.98 30.13
C PRO A 208 -0.69 15.97 30.24
N PRO A 209 -1.32 14.90 30.76
CA PRO A 209 -0.71 13.67 31.28
C PRO A 209 -0.48 12.57 30.22
N PHE A 210 -0.73 12.87 28.93
CA PHE A 210 -0.70 11.89 27.85
C PHE A 210 0.71 11.55 27.40
N VAL A 211 1.54 12.58 27.18
CA VAL A 211 2.96 12.47 26.91
C VAL A 211 3.69 13.39 27.87
N ASN A 212 4.42 12.84 28.83
CA ASN A 212 5.20 13.64 29.77
C ASN A 212 6.54 14.04 29.16
N ARG A 213 7.23 15.00 29.80
CA ARG A 213 8.59 15.37 29.41
C ARG A 213 9.51 14.12 29.45
N PRO A 214 10.50 14.03 28.54
CA PRO A 214 11.43 12.92 28.56
C PRO A 214 12.17 12.87 29.89
N LYS A 215 12.33 11.67 30.44
CA LYS A 215 12.91 11.47 31.77
C LYS A 215 14.43 11.56 31.75
N SER A 216 15.03 11.21 30.61
CA SER A 216 16.47 11.29 30.39
C SER A 216 16.79 11.54 28.92
N PHE A 217 18.01 11.99 28.67
CA PHE A 217 18.58 12.18 27.34
C PHE A 217 19.83 11.32 27.20
N ARG A 218 19.88 10.48 26.16
CA ARG A 218 21.04 9.63 25.86
C ARG A 218 21.97 10.33 24.88
N TYR A 219 23.07 10.90 25.40
CA TYR A 219 24.06 11.66 24.63
C TYR A 219 24.65 10.88 23.45
N ASN A 220 24.88 9.57 23.58
CA ASN A 220 25.54 8.77 22.54
C ASN A 220 24.73 8.72 21.22
N ASN A 221 23.40 8.82 21.32
CA ASN A 221 22.49 8.69 20.17
C ASN A 221 21.65 9.96 19.93
N SER A 222 21.86 11.02 20.73
CA SER A 222 21.00 12.21 20.76
C SER A 222 19.51 11.87 20.92
N GLU A 223 19.20 10.87 21.75
CA GLU A 223 17.87 10.27 21.86
C GLU A 223 17.19 10.66 23.19
N TYR A 224 15.95 11.15 23.11
CA TYR A 224 15.12 11.44 24.27
C TYR A 224 14.37 10.18 24.73
N VAL A 225 14.49 9.84 26.01
CA VAL A 225 13.82 8.64 26.56
C VAL A 225 12.50 9.03 27.20
N TYR A 226 11.42 8.68 26.51
CA TYR A 226 10.04 8.84 26.99
C TYR A 226 9.60 7.61 27.77
N GLU A 227 9.47 7.76 29.09
CA GLU A 227 9.02 6.66 29.96
C GLU A 227 7.56 6.78 30.39
N ASP A 228 7.07 8.01 30.54
CA ASP A 228 5.84 8.33 31.24
C ASP A 228 4.79 9.02 30.33
N GLY A 229 3.54 8.89 30.74
CA GLY A 229 2.38 9.42 30.03
C GLY A 229 1.44 8.31 29.59
N LEU A 230 0.13 8.57 29.59
CA LEU A 230 -0.90 7.58 29.25
C LEU A 230 -0.68 6.99 27.85
N ASP A 231 -0.34 7.82 26.87
CA ASP A 231 -0.18 7.38 25.47
C ASP A 231 1.12 6.62 25.27
N ILE A 232 2.18 7.02 25.98
CA ILE A 232 3.45 6.30 25.98
C ILE A 232 3.28 4.89 26.57
N GLN A 233 2.50 4.76 27.64
CA GLN A 233 2.19 3.45 28.24
C GLN A 233 1.33 2.59 27.30
N LEU A 234 0.28 3.18 26.69
CA LEU A 234 -0.53 2.48 25.70
C LEU A 234 0.31 2.01 24.51
N LEU A 235 1.17 2.88 23.97
CA LEU A 235 2.08 2.50 22.89
C LEU A 235 2.98 1.34 23.27
N LYS A 236 3.55 1.33 24.48
CA LYS A 236 4.37 0.21 24.96
C LYS A 236 3.58 -1.10 25.00
N ILE A 237 2.32 -1.06 25.46
CA ILE A 237 1.43 -2.23 25.47
C ILE A 237 1.20 -2.73 24.04
N ILE A 238 0.84 -1.83 23.12
CA ILE A 238 0.66 -2.18 21.70
C ILE A 238 1.97 -2.71 21.11
N GLY A 239 3.10 -2.12 21.46
CA GLY A 239 4.44 -2.54 21.04
C GLY A 239 4.76 -3.96 21.44
N ILE A 240 4.48 -4.32 22.70
CA ILE A 240 4.63 -5.69 23.21
C ILE A 240 3.64 -6.63 22.53
N ALA A 241 2.37 -6.25 22.42
CA ALA A 241 1.30 -7.08 21.85
C ALA A 241 1.55 -7.41 20.37
N LEU A 242 2.08 -6.45 19.62
CA LEU A 242 2.43 -6.62 18.21
C LEU A 242 3.88 -7.06 18.01
N ASN A 243 4.66 -7.28 19.07
CA ASN A 243 6.09 -7.58 19.00
C ASN A 243 6.83 -6.63 18.04
N MET A 244 6.73 -5.32 18.25
CA MET A 244 7.46 -4.27 17.52
C MET A 244 8.41 -3.50 18.44
N SER A 245 9.44 -2.90 17.85
CA SER A 245 10.30 -1.94 18.55
C SER A 245 9.77 -0.53 18.34
N LEU A 246 9.81 0.31 19.38
CA LEU A 246 9.35 1.70 19.31
C LEU A 246 10.55 2.63 19.35
N GLU A 247 10.68 3.47 18.33
CA GLU A 247 11.67 4.55 18.26
C GLU A 247 10.94 5.88 18.48
N ILE A 248 10.93 6.37 19.73
CA ILE A 248 10.16 7.55 20.10
C ILE A 248 11.05 8.79 19.99
N GLU A 249 10.68 9.70 19.08
CA GLU A 249 11.43 10.90 18.78
C GLU A 249 10.61 12.15 19.16
N ASP A 250 11.26 13.09 19.85
CA ASP A 250 10.71 14.44 19.99
C ASP A 250 10.74 15.12 18.63
N SER A 251 9.73 15.92 18.34
CA SER A 251 9.61 16.47 17.01
C SER A 251 8.83 17.79 17.05
N ASN A 252 9.15 18.66 16.08
CA ASN A 252 8.45 19.92 15.93
C ASN A 252 7.30 19.76 14.94
N GLU A 253 6.21 20.50 15.15
CA GLU A 253 5.00 20.53 14.31
C GLU A 253 5.26 20.64 12.80
N LYS A 254 6.40 21.25 12.42
CA LYS A 254 6.77 21.50 11.03
C LYS A 254 7.39 20.30 10.31
N ASP A 255 7.94 19.33 11.04
CA ASP A 255 8.68 18.21 10.43
C ASP A 255 7.75 17.09 9.91
N TYR A 256 6.48 17.10 10.32
CA TYR A 256 5.54 16.00 10.12
C TYR A 256 4.88 15.89 8.75
N LEU A 257 4.77 17.01 8.03
CA LEU A 257 4.05 17.02 6.76
C LEU A 257 4.76 16.19 5.68
N ASN A 258 6.05 15.91 5.86
CA ASN A 258 6.90 15.28 4.85
C ASN A 258 7.29 13.83 5.17
N VAL A 259 6.97 13.32 6.37
CA VAL A 259 7.30 11.92 6.73
C VAL A 259 6.08 11.03 6.44
N THR A 260 6.31 9.85 5.89
CA THR A 260 5.23 8.99 5.37
C THR A 260 4.84 7.84 6.30
N HIS A 261 5.68 7.45 7.26
CA HIS A 261 5.43 6.28 8.12
C HIS A 261 5.81 6.55 9.57
N PHE A 262 4.87 7.08 10.34
CA PHE A 262 5.04 7.29 11.77
C PHE A 262 3.69 7.22 12.48
N ILE A 263 3.76 6.99 13.78
CA ILE A 263 2.64 7.24 14.67
C ILE A 263 2.83 8.64 15.24
N TYR A 264 1.82 9.48 15.04
CA TYR A 264 1.82 10.81 15.62
C TYR A 264 0.90 10.85 16.84
N ILE A 265 1.45 11.34 17.95
CA ILE A 265 0.68 11.65 19.15
C ILE A 265 0.78 13.15 19.40
N ALA A 266 -0.28 13.87 19.05
CA ALA A 266 -0.50 15.22 19.50
C ALA A 266 -1.98 15.59 19.55
N ASP A 267 -2.23 16.76 20.12
CA ASP A 267 -3.52 17.41 20.12
C ASP A 267 -3.75 18.15 18.81
N PHE A 268 -4.84 17.85 18.11
CA PHE A 268 -5.25 18.69 16.99
C PHE A 268 -6.22 19.74 17.51
N VAL A 269 -5.83 21.00 17.41
CA VAL A 269 -6.80 22.09 17.49
C VAL A 269 -7.61 22.06 16.19
N THR A 270 -8.71 21.32 16.17
CA THR A 270 -9.65 21.42 15.06
C THR A 270 -10.30 22.80 15.14
N ARG A 271 -9.88 23.72 14.27
CA ARG A 271 -10.59 25.00 14.10
C ARG A 271 -11.94 24.70 13.45
N ARG A 272 -12.94 24.39 14.25
CA ARG A 272 -14.33 24.42 13.78
C ARG A 272 -14.67 25.87 13.43
N PRO A 273 -15.29 26.13 12.26
CA PRO A 273 -15.86 27.43 11.99
C PRO A 273 -16.98 27.67 13.02
N GLN A 274 -16.81 28.69 13.85
CA GLN A 274 -17.68 29.19 14.93
C GLN A 274 -17.46 28.60 16.35
N HIS A 275 -16.62 29.32 17.12
CA HIS A 275 -16.64 29.51 18.58
C HIS A 275 -16.66 28.32 19.56
N GLN A 276 -16.13 27.15 19.21
CA GLN A 276 -15.68 26.17 20.22
C GLN A 276 -14.32 25.58 19.83
N VAL A 277 -13.32 25.80 20.67
CA VAL A 277 -12.07 25.03 20.64
C VAL A 277 -12.35 23.74 21.38
N VAL A 278 -12.58 22.66 20.64
CA VAL A 278 -12.57 21.31 21.19
C VAL A 278 -11.17 20.75 20.95
N SER A 279 -10.47 20.42 22.03
CA SER A 279 -9.24 19.62 21.96
C SER A 279 -9.69 18.20 21.66
N ASP A 280 -9.68 17.83 20.38
CA ASP A 280 -9.91 16.46 19.93
C ASP A 280 -8.55 15.77 19.87
N PHE A 281 -8.34 14.81 20.78
CA PHE A 281 -7.15 13.98 20.79
C PHE A 281 -7.27 12.94 19.67
N MET A 282 -6.37 12.99 18.68
CA MET A 282 -6.47 12.14 17.48
C MET A 282 -5.17 11.36 17.29
N TRP A 283 -5.26 10.05 17.45
CA TRP A 283 -4.22 9.14 16.97
C TRP A 283 -4.23 9.16 15.45
N ARG A 284 -3.18 9.68 14.82
CA ARG A 284 -2.93 9.45 13.40
C ARG A 284 -1.79 8.46 13.27
N ALA A 285 -2.16 7.19 13.13
CA ALA A 285 -1.26 6.19 12.61
C ALA A 285 -1.36 6.22 11.08
N LYS A 286 -0.27 6.53 10.39
CA LYS A 286 -0.09 6.14 8.98
C LYS A 286 0.51 4.73 8.91
N THR A 287 -0.04 3.81 9.72
CA THR A 287 0.33 2.40 9.68
C THR A 287 -0.94 1.54 9.82
N PRO A 288 -1.13 0.54 8.94
CA PRO A 288 -2.40 -0.18 8.79
C PRO A 288 -2.60 -1.24 9.88
N VAL A 289 -1.52 -1.61 10.58
CA VAL A 289 -1.53 -2.58 11.69
C VAL A 289 -2.23 -1.98 12.90
N MET A 290 -1.96 -0.70 13.18
CA MET A 290 -2.56 -0.02 14.33
C MET A 290 -4.00 0.37 14.08
N GLU A 291 -4.35 0.82 12.89
CA GLU A 291 -5.73 1.23 12.59
C GLU A 291 -6.72 0.06 12.80
N GLN A 292 -6.39 -1.14 12.32
CA GLN A 292 -7.21 -2.35 12.54
C GLN A 292 -7.23 -2.85 14.00
N SER A 293 -6.17 -2.60 14.77
CA SER A 293 -6.10 -2.98 16.19
C SER A 293 -6.89 -1.99 17.06
N LEU A 294 -6.74 -0.69 16.80
CA LEU A 294 -7.43 0.39 17.49
C LEU A 294 -8.94 0.35 17.24
N GLU A 295 -9.39 0.07 16.01
CA GLU A 295 -10.84 -0.09 15.72
C GLU A 295 -11.47 -1.22 16.55
N ARG A 296 -10.71 -2.30 16.82
CA ARG A 296 -11.20 -3.43 17.63
C ARG A 296 -11.17 -3.15 19.13
N GLU A 297 -10.13 -2.49 19.64
CA GLU A 297 -10.03 -2.16 21.07
C GLU A 297 -10.97 -1.02 21.48
N SER A 298 -11.20 -0.05 20.58
CA SER A 298 -12.21 1.00 20.79
C SER A 298 -13.61 0.42 20.96
N CYS A 299 -13.93 -0.69 20.27
CA CYS A 299 -15.19 -1.42 20.46
C CYS A 299 -15.27 -2.13 21.83
N PHE A 300 -14.16 -2.60 22.38
CA PHE A 300 -14.13 -3.27 23.68
C PHE A 300 -14.35 -2.31 24.85
N LEU A 301 -13.88 -1.07 24.75
CA LEU A 301 -14.10 -0.03 25.76
C LEU A 301 -15.52 0.58 25.72
N CYS A 302 -16.30 0.32 24.66
CA CYS A 302 -17.67 0.82 24.53
C CYS A 302 -18.75 -0.15 25.04
N GLN A 303 -18.40 -1.36 25.50
CA GLN A 303 -19.36 -2.36 26.00
C GLN A 303 -19.35 -2.55 27.52
N GLY A 304 -18.87 -1.55 28.27
CA GLY A 304 -18.90 -1.52 29.73
C GLY A 304 -19.68 -0.33 30.27
N ASN A 305 -21.02 -0.41 30.23
CA ASN A 305 -21.97 0.10 31.23
C ASN A 305 -23.41 -0.17 30.77
#